data_AF-A0A4P9YH30-F1
#
_entry.id   AF-A0A4P9YH30-F1
#
_cell.length_a   1.000
_cell.length_b   1.000
_cell.length_c   1.000
_cell.angle_alpha   90.00
_cell.angle_beta   90.00
_cell.angle_gamma   90.00
#
_symmetry.space_group_name_H-M   'P 1'
#
loop_
_entity.id
_entity.type
_entity.pdbx_description
1 polymer ?
#
loop_
_entity_poly.entity_id
_entity_poly.type
_entity_poly.pdbx_seq_one_letter_code
_entity_poly.pdbx_strand_id
1 'polypeptide(L)'
;MSSENAAFYYDLAPSSMTSFSDKYICTFEICQNNTSFDSSWGFLKHLFDIHRIAVNNVEDVLPFLQEYIDYYKCKGIDSFEGEITILGAGPAGNDLILRNELHKEKLDKLLHRQEEERIETKARQCLFCKKVFTNKRSYVRHMYIEHSFNIGAPDNIVLFDDFMSLLKKKLDENYVELKKEINLNDEQEILSEKETWEDWWDNSKEAQTLSLFGQRYFDTPFDAIMEVKDEFKFDIKEFVIAKGLDVYERIKLINYIRRKTSELSCITCNTKFKNSDTLKDHYCNTNHIFLLEKDNFVSSEFLYPILADDPLLWYVDELFGDC
;
A
#
# COMPACT_ATOMS: atom_id res chain seq x y z
N MET A 1 -49.13 -8.33 1.95
CA MET A 1 -47.86 -7.74 2.44
C MET A 1 -47.32 -8.65 3.53
N SER A 2 -46.22 -9.38 3.31
CA SER A 2 -45.35 -9.72 4.43
C SER A 2 -44.48 -8.47 4.68
N SER A 3 -44.62 -7.89 5.86
CA SER A 3 -43.86 -6.72 6.34
C SER A 3 -42.33 -6.93 6.32
N GLU A 4 -41.87 -8.15 6.06
CA GLU A 4 -40.47 -8.55 6.03
C GLU A 4 -39.73 -8.01 4.78
N ASN A 5 -40.36 -7.96 3.60
CA ASN A 5 -39.64 -7.58 2.37
C ASN A 5 -39.36 -6.08 2.26
N ALA A 6 -40.19 -5.24 2.90
CA ALA A 6 -39.92 -3.81 3.01
C ALA A 6 -38.78 -3.53 4.01
N ALA A 7 -38.64 -4.34 5.07
CA ALA A 7 -37.54 -4.21 6.02
C ALA A 7 -36.18 -4.56 5.38
N PHE A 8 -36.12 -5.65 4.58
CA PHE A 8 -34.91 -6.03 3.83
C PHE A 8 -34.39 -4.94 2.88
N TYR A 9 -35.30 -4.15 2.30
CA TYR A 9 -34.95 -3.06 1.39
C TYR A 9 -34.42 -1.81 2.10
N TYR A 10 -34.59 -1.69 3.43
CA TYR A 10 -34.10 -0.56 4.23
C TYR A 10 -32.91 -0.94 5.14
N ASP A 11 -32.67 -2.23 5.38
CA ASP A 11 -31.57 -2.75 6.22
C ASP A 11 -30.21 -2.85 5.51
N LEU A 12 -30.15 -2.73 4.18
CA LEU A 12 -28.89 -2.64 3.43
C LEU A 12 -28.31 -1.23 3.57
N ALA A 13 -27.56 -1.00 4.66
CA ALA A 13 -26.89 0.27 4.92
C ALA A 13 -26.01 0.71 3.72
N PRO A 14 -25.92 2.03 3.44
CA PRO A 14 -25.18 2.59 2.29
C PRO A 14 -23.69 2.21 2.26
N SER A 15 -23.13 1.80 3.39
CA SER A 15 -21.73 1.37 3.55
C SER A 15 -21.44 -0.06 3.04
N SER A 16 -22.47 -0.86 2.71
CA SER A 16 -22.32 -2.25 2.25
C SER A 16 -22.53 -2.44 0.74
N MET A 17 -23.07 -1.44 0.04
CA MET A 17 -23.38 -1.50 -1.38
C MET A 17 -22.24 -0.86 -2.18
N THR A 18 -21.39 -1.71 -2.74
CA THR A 18 -20.22 -1.35 -3.55
C THR A 18 -20.58 -0.41 -4.69
N SER A 19 -19.81 0.66 -4.86
CA SER A 19 -19.78 1.45 -6.09
C SER A 19 -19.13 0.61 -7.20
N PHE A 20 -19.90 -0.26 -7.85
CA PHE A 20 -19.55 -0.66 -9.22
C PHE A 20 -19.68 0.60 -10.07
N SER A 21 -18.66 0.90 -10.86
CA SER A 21 -18.43 2.14 -11.58
C SER A 21 -19.45 2.48 -12.68
N ASP A 22 -20.62 1.86 -12.67
CA ASP A 22 -21.65 2.04 -13.67
C ASP A 22 -22.70 3.03 -13.15
N LYS A 23 -22.80 4.18 -13.82
CA LYS A 23 -23.90 5.13 -13.60
C LYS A 23 -25.20 4.43 -13.99
N TYR A 24 -26.13 4.30 -13.05
CA TYR A 24 -27.45 3.76 -13.33
C TYR A 24 -28.32 4.83 -13.96
N ILE A 25 -29.09 4.48 -14.99
CA ILE A 25 -29.93 5.42 -15.71
C ILE A 25 -31.36 4.89 -15.70
N CYS A 26 -32.28 5.71 -15.21
CA CYS A 26 -33.69 5.41 -15.39
C CYS A 26 -34.11 5.78 -16.81
N THR A 27 -34.61 4.78 -17.55
CA THR A 27 -35.06 4.94 -18.94
C THR A 27 -36.58 4.89 -19.09
N PHE A 28 -37.35 4.80 -18.00
CA PHE A 28 -38.81 4.74 -18.01
C PHE A 28 -39.44 6.07 -18.42
N GLU A 29 -40.55 6.05 -19.17
CA GLU A 29 -41.18 7.25 -19.74
C GLU A 29 -41.66 8.28 -18.70
N ILE A 30 -42.02 7.82 -17.49
CA ILE A 30 -42.47 8.67 -16.37
C ILE A 30 -41.34 9.56 -15.85
N CYS A 31 -40.09 9.10 -15.97
CA CYS A 31 -38.91 9.85 -15.59
C CYS A 31 -38.34 10.44 -16.86
N GLN A 32 -38.60 11.73 -17.12
CA GLN A 32 -38.11 12.48 -18.28
C GLN A 32 -36.69 12.00 -18.64
N ASN A 33 -36.61 11.18 -19.69
CA ASN A 33 -35.49 10.27 -19.98
C ASN A 33 -34.15 10.81 -19.46
N ASN A 34 -33.46 9.99 -18.65
CA ASN A 34 -32.04 10.15 -18.27
C ASN A 34 -31.73 10.70 -16.85
N THR A 35 -32.48 10.32 -15.81
CA THR A 35 -32.01 10.52 -14.43
C THR A 35 -30.87 9.53 -14.14
N SER A 36 -29.65 10.06 -13.91
CA SER A 36 -28.48 9.23 -13.59
C SER A 36 -28.26 9.14 -12.07
N PHE A 37 -27.92 7.95 -11.60
CA PHE A 37 -27.62 7.65 -10.21
C PHE A 37 -26.21 7.08 -10.09
N ASP A 38 -25.44 7.63 -9.16
CA ASP A 38 -24.07 7.18 -8.88
C ASP A 38 -24.02 6.05 -7.85
N SER A 39 -25.17 5.56 -7.39
CA SER A 39 -25.26 4.44 -6.44
C SER A 39 -26.41 3.50 -6.78
N SER A 40 -26.16 2.20 -6.65
CA SER A 40 -27.16 1.14 -6.84
C SER A 40 -28.34 1.32 -5.89
N TRP A 41 -28.07 1.75 -4.66
CA TRP A 41 -29.10 2.07 -3.67
C TRP A 41 -30.00 3.23 -4.10
N GLY A 42 -29.40 4.35 -4.55
CA GLY A 42 -30.16 5.50 -5.03
C GLY A 42 -31.08 5.13 -6.19
N PHE A 43 -30.61 4.26 -7.08
CA PHE A 43 -31.41 3.75 -8.19
C PHE A 43 -32.54 2.81 -7.73
N LEU A 44 -32.26 1.85 -6.85
CA LEU A 44 -33.28 0.93 -6.32
C LEU A 44 -34.37 1.67 -5.51
N LYS A 45 -33.98 2.69 -4.73
CA LYS A 45 -34.92 3.54 -4.01
C LYS A 45 -35.80 4.34 -4.98
N HIS A 46 -35.22 4.89 -6.04
CA HIS A 46 -35.96 5.57 -7.09
C HIS A 46 -36.97 4.65 -7.79
N LEU A 47 -36.57 3.41 -8.11
CA LEU A 47 -37.46 2.39 -8.67
C LEU A 47 -38.62 2.06 -7.74
N PHE A 48 -38.38 2.01 -6.43
CA PHE A 48 -39.42 1.75 -5.44
C PHE A 48 -40.38 2.94 -5.24
N ASP A 49 -39.85 4.16 -5.11
CA ASP A 49 -40.63 5.35 -4.80
C ASP A 49 -41.45 5.84 -6.00
N ILE A 50 -40.86 5.85 -7.19
CA ILE A 50 -41.48 6.40 -8.41
C ILE A 50 -42.12 5.31 -9.26
N HIS A 51 -41.42 4.21 -9.50
CA HIS A 51 -41.91 3.15 -10.39
C HIS A 51 -42.67 2.03 -9.65
N ARG A 52 -42.70 2.05 -8.31
CA ARG A 52 -43.30 0.98 -7.47
C ARG A 52 -42.75 -0.41 -7.82
N ILE A 53 -41.48 -0.48 -8.21
CA ILE A 53 -40.76 -1.73 -8.51
C ILE A 53 -39.89 -2.11 -7.32
N ALA A 54 -40.03 -3.35 -6.86
CA ALA A 54 -39.15 -3.95 -5.85
C ALA A 54 -38.44 -5.16 -6.45
N VAL A 55 -37.13 -5.28 -6.23
CA VAL A 55 -36.34 -6.44 -6.68
C VAL A 55 -36.13 -7.40 -5.52
N ASN A 56 -36.53 -8.66 -5.69
CA ASN A 56 -36.22 -9.73 -4.74
C ASN A 56 -34.81 -10.26 -4.99
N ASN A 57 -34.10 -10.65 -3.92
CA ASN A 57 -32.68 -11.05 -3.94
C ASN A 57 -31.83 -10.07 -4.73
N VAL A 58 -31.75 -8.82 -4.23
CA VAL A 58 -31.05 -7.72 -4.89
C VAL A 58 -29.59 -8.08 -5.17
N GLU A 59 -28.93 -8.77 -4.24
CA GLU A 59 -27.50 -9.17 -4.32
C GLU A 59 -27.15 -9.92 -5.61
N ASP A 60 -28.04 -10.80 -6.07
CA ASP A 60 -27.83 -11.57 -7.30
C ASP A 60 -27.85 -10.68 -8.54
N VAL A 61 -28.55 -9.55 -8.50
CA VAL A 61 -28.79 -8.70 -9.67
C VAL A 61 -27.86 -7.49 -9.72
N LEU A 62 -27.25 -7.09 -8.60
CA LEU A 62 -26.39 -5.90 -8.52
C LEU A 62 -25.36 -5.77 -9.65
N PRO A 63 -24.66 -6.84 -10.10
CA PRO A 63 -23.63 -6.73 -11.14
C PRO A 63 -24.16 -6.38 -12.55
N PHE A 64 -25.47 -6.56 -12.78
CA PHE A 64 -26.17 -6.34 -14.04
C PHE A 64 -27.56 -5.69 -13.83
N LEU A 65 -27.69 -4.87 -12.80
CA LEU A 65 -28.97 -4.30 -12.38
C LEU A 65 -29.59 -3.43 -13.48
N GLN A 66 -28.77 -2.70 -14.24
CA GLN A 66 -29.24 -1.88 -15.35
C GLN A 66 -29.87 -2.77 -16.45
N GLU A 67 -29.15 -3.81 -16.89
CA GLU A 67 -29.59 -4.71 -17.94
C GLU A 67 -30.84 -5.51 -17.53
N TYR A 68 -30.93 -5.90 -16.25
CA TYR A 68 -32.08 -6.58 -15.69
C TYR A 68 -33.34 -5.72 -15.75
N ILE A 69 -33.24 -4.45 -15.36
CA ILE A 69 -34.37 -3.52 -15.38
C ILE A 69 -34.77 -3.17 -16.82
N ASP A 70 -33.80 -2.97 -17.71
CA ASP A 70 -34.05 -2.69 -19.13
C ASP A 70 -34.75 -3.87 -19.85
N TYR A 71 -34.41 -5.12 -19.50
CA TYR A 71 -35.10 -6.31 -20.00
C TYR A 71 -36.59 -6.30 -19.63
N TYR A 72 -36.88 -6.01 -18.36
CA TYR A 72 -38.25 -5.99 -17.86
C TYR A 72 -39.05 -4.79 -18.38
N LYS A 73 -38.40 -3.63 -18.58
CA LYS A 73 -38.99 -2.50 -19.29
C LYS A 73 -39.42 -2.90 -20.72
N CYS A 74 -38.56 -3.56 -21.48
CA CYS A 74 -38.88 -4.02 -22.85
C CYS A 74 -40.04 -5.02 -22.89
N LYS A 75 -40.31 -5.73 -21.78
CA LYS A 75 -41.46 -6.63 -21.63
C LYS A 75 -42.76 -5.92 -21.23
N GLY A 76 -42.75 -4.59 -21.10
CA GLY A 76 -43.94 -3.81 -20.82
C GLY A 76 -44.38 -3.89 -19.36
N ILE A 77 -43.43 -3.77 -18.41
CA ILE A 77 -43.80 -3.38 -17.05
C ILE A 77 -44.24 -1.91 -17.09
N ASP A 78 -45.46 -1.69 -17.56
CA ASP A 78 -46.11 -0.39 -17.47
C ASP A 78 -46.61 -0.24 -16.03
N SER A 79 -46.05 0.75 -15.34
CA SER A 79 -46.39 1.10 -13.97
C SER A 79 -47.81 1.66 -13.94
N PHE A 80 -48.83 0.80 -13.90
CA PHE A 80 -50.21 1.24 -13.74
C PHE A 80 -50.70 1.09 -12.30
N GLU A 81 -51.08 2.26 -11.76
CA GLU A 81 -51.91 2.53 -10.57
C GLU A 81 -51.95 1.45 -9.46
N GLY A 82 -51.03 1.61 -8.50
CA GLY A 82 -51.30 1.34 -7.09
C GLY A 82 -50.65 0.10 -6.48
N GLU A 83 -50.30 -0.93 -7.26
CA GLU A 83 -49.69 -2.16 -6.74
C GLU A 83 -48.17 -2.23 -6.98
N ILE A 84 -47.42 -2.63 -5.95
CA ILE A 84 -45.96 -2.81 -6.03
C ILE A 84 -45.65 -4.07 -6.84
N THR A 85 -44.93 -3.91 -7.95
CA THR A 85 -44.47 -5.04 -8.76
C THR A 85 -43.18 -5.59 -8.17
N ILE A 86 -43.19 -6.85 -7.71
CA ILE A 86 -42.02 -7.51 -7.15
C ILE A 86 -41.36 -8.41 -8.19
N LEU A 87 -40.18 -8.02 -8.67
CA LEU A 87 -39.35 -8.81 -9.60
C LEU A 87 -38.64 -9.94 -8.85
N GLY A 88 -38.68 -11.16 -9.36
CA GLY A 88 -38.05 -12.34 -8.73
C GLY A 88 -38.81 -12.94 -7.53
N ALA A 89 -40.10 -12.62 -7.34
CA ALA A 89 -40.91 -13.10 -6.20
C ALA A 89 -41.56 -14.49 -6.38
N GLY A 90 -41.28 -15.23 -7.45
CA GLY A 90 -41.92 -16.53 -7.67
C GLY A 90 -41.10 -17.50 -8.52
N PRO A 91 -41.45 -18.80 -8.51
CA PRO A 91 -40.77 -19.86 -9.28
C PRO A 91 -41.12 -19.80 -10.77
N ALA A 92 -41.22 -18.60 -11.34
CA ALA A 92 -41.31 -18.41 -12.77
C ALA A 92 -39.91 -18.68 -13.32
N GLY A 93 -39.68 -19.89 -13.84
CA GLY A 93 -38.38 -20.31 -14.39
C GLY A 93 -37.76 -19.30 -15.36
N ASN A 94 -38.56 -18.42 -15.97
CA ASN A 94 -38.12 -17.34 -16.85
C ASN A 94 -37.20 -16.30 -16.16
N ASP A 95 -37.43 -15.92 -14.89
CA ASP A 95 -36.58 -14.95 -14.19
C ASP A 95 -35.23 -15.58 -13.77
N LEU A 96 -35.28 -16.82 -13.28
CA LEU A 96 -34.07 -17.56 -12.93
C LEU A 96 -33.19 -17.83 -14.15
N ILE A 97 -33.79 -18.17 -15.30
CA ILE A 97 -33.07 -18.31 -16.57
C ILE A 97 -32.43 -16.97 -16.96
N LEU A 98 -33.17 -15.86 -16.90
CA LEU A 98 -32.65 -14.53 -17.21
C LEU A 98 -31.47 -14.16 -16.31
N ARG A 99 -31.59 -14.33 -14.99
CA ARG A 99 -30.51 -14.05 -14.04
C ARG A 99 -29.27 -14.87 -14.39
N ASN A 100 -29.43 -16.17 -14.63
CA ASN A 100 -28.32 -17.05 -15.00
C ASN A 100 -27.68 -16.66 -16.35
N GLU A 101 -28.48 -16.27 -17.34
CA GLU A 101 -27.99 -15.79 -18.63
C GLU A 101 -27.18 -14.50 -18.49
N LEU A 102 -27.70 -13.51 -17.75
CA LEU A 102 -27.02 -12.23 -17.52
C LEU A 102 -25.74 -12.41 -16.67
N HIS A 103 -25.78 -13.27 -15.64
CA HIS A 103 -24.60 -13.63 -14.87
C HIS A 103 -23.52 -14.23 -15.76
N LYS A 104 -23.90 -15.18 -16.63
CA LYS A 104 -22.95 -15.83 -17.53
C LYS A 104 -22.39 -14.85 -18.54
N GLU A 105 -23.22 -13.99 -19.12
CA GLU A 105 -22.78 -12.96 -20.06
C GLU A 105 -21.79 -11.99 -19.41
N LYS A 106 -22.07 -11.53 -18.18
CA LYS A 106 -21.15 -10.66 -17.43
C LYS A 106 -19.84 -11.37 -17.11
N LEU A 107 -19.90 -12.64 -16.69
CA LEU A 107 -18.72 -13.45 -16.43
C LEU A 107 -17.86 -13.62 -17.68
N ASP A 108 -18.48 -13.94 -18.83
CA ASP A 108 -17.78 -14.09 -20.10
C ASP A 108 -17.09 -12.79 -20.53
N LYS A 109 -17.75 -11.63 -20.34
CA LYS A 109 -17.15 -10.30 -20.56
C LYS A 109 -15.95 -10.06 -19.65
N LEU A 110 -16.05 -10.40 -18.36
CA LEU A 110 -14.95 -10.24 -17.40
C LEU A 110 -13.76 -11.15 -17.72
N LEU A 111 -14.02 -12.40 -18.12
CA LEU A 111 -12.98 -13.34 -18.54
C LEU A 111 -12.26 -12.85 -19.81
N HIS A 112 -13.00 -12.35 -20.79
CA HIS A 112 -12.42 -11.75 -21.99
C HIS A 112 -11.52 -10.56 -21.63
N ARG A 113 -12.00 -9.67 -20.75
CA ARG A 113 -11.23 -8.51 -20.29
C ARG A 113 -9.97 -8.92 -19.51
N GLN A 114 -10.07 -9.95 -18.67
CA GLN A 114 -8.93 -10.49 -17.93
C GLN A 114 -7.83 -11.01 -18.88
N GLU A 115 -8.20 -11.66 -19.97
CA GLU A 115 -7.24 -12.15 -20.96
C GLU A 115 -6.58 -11.00 -21.74
N GLU A 116 -7.35 -9.97 -22.12
CA GLU A 116 -6.79 -8.74 -22.71
C GLU A 116 -5.75 -8.10 -21.78
N GLU A 117 -6.05 -7.96 -20.49
CA GLU A 117 -5.15 -7.38 -19.49
C GLU A 117 -3.87 -8.18 -19.27
N ARG A 118 -3.87 -9.50 -19.53
CA ARG A 118 -2.66 -10.33 -19.42
C ARG A 118 -1.64 -10.02 -20.51
N ILE A 119 -2.13 -9.62 -21.69
CA ILE A 119 -1.32 -9.34 -22.88
C ILE A 119 -1.02 -7.83 -22.97
N GLU A 120 -1.83 -6.99 -22.32
CA GLU A 120 -1.68 -5.54 -22.35
C GLU A 120 -0.32 -5.07 -21.79
N THR A 121 0.37 -4.24 -22.57
CA THR A 121 1.69 -3.66 -22.21
C THR A 121 1.62 -2.18 -21.88
N LYS A 122 0.53 -1.73 -21.25
CA LYS A 122 0.33 -0.33 -20.90
C LYS A 122 1.28 0.08 -19.77
N ALA A 123 2.04 1.15 -20.01
CA ALA A 123 2.98 1.71 -19.04
C ALA A 123 2.25 2.37 -17.86
N ARG A 124 2.64 2.01 -16.64
CA ARG A 124 2.02 2.47 -15.39
C ARG A 124 3.09 2.82 -14.37
N GLN A 125 2.94 3.95 -13.70
CA GLN A 125 3.81 4.37 -12.61
C GLN A 125 3.34 3.74 -11.29
N CYS A 126 4.29 3.34 -10.43
CA CYS A 126 4.01 2.90 -9.07
C CYS A 126 3.25 3.98 -8.26
N LEU A 127 2.35 3.55 -7.37
CA LEU A 127 1.62 4.47 -6.48
C LEU A 127 2.54 5.14 -5.44
N PHE A 128 3.63 4.47 -5.06
CA PHE A 128 4.52 4.92 -3.97
C PHE A 128 5.86 5.47 -4.45
N CYS A 129 6.23 5.25 -5.72
CA CYS A 129 7.52 5.72 -6.26
C CYS A 129 7.45 6.12 -7.74
N LYS A 130 8.59 6.54 -8.31
CA LYS A 130 8.70 7.02 -9.71
C LYS A 130 8.98 5.91 -10.72
N LYS A 131 9.09 4.64 -10.30
CA LYS A 131 9.35 3.52 -11.22
C LYS A 131 8.13 3.27 -12.11
N VAL A 132 8.36 3.04 -13.40
CA VAL A 132 7.33 2.79 -14.42
C VAL A 132 7.46 1.38 -14.95
N PHE A 133 6.33 0.68 -15.05
CA PHE A 133 6.26 -0.72 -15.48
C PHE A 133 5.28 -0.86 -16.63
N THR A 134 5.66 -1.62 -17.65
CA THR A 134 4.78 -1.96 -18.78
C THR A 134 4.02 -3.26 -18.56
N ASN A 135 4.50 -4.12 -17.66
CA ASN A 135 3.91 -5.42 -17.35
C ASN A 135 3.26 -5.42 -15.95
N LYS A 136 2.00 -5.84 -15.89
CA LYS A 136 1.21 -6.01 -14.66
C LYS A 136 1.92 -6.87 -13.61
N ARG A 137 2.53 -7.99 -14.00
CA ARG A 137 3.24 -8.88 -13.06
C ARG A 137 4.45 -8.20 -12.44
N SER A 138 5.22 -7.47 -13.25
CA SER A 138 6.39 -6.72 -12.76
C SER A 138 5.96 -5.60 -11.80
N TYR A 139 4.85 -4.93 -12.11
CA TYR A 139 4.26 -3.91 -11.25
C TYR A 139 3.85 -4.49 -9.89
N VAL A 140 3.03 -5.54 -9.86
CA VAL A 140 2.57 -6.18 -8.62
C VAL A 140 3.73 -6.72 -7.80
N ARG A 141 4.72 -7.35 -8.45
CA ARG A 141 5.94 -7.83 -7.79
C ARG A 141 6.73 -6.69 -7.15
N HIS A 142 6.87 -5.56 -7.85
CA HIS A 142 7.56 -4.39 -7.32
C HIS A 142 6.84 -3.83 -6.09
N MET A 143 5.50 -3.71 -6.12
CA MET A 143 4.74 -3.26 -4.94
C MET A 143 4.94 -4.18 -3.74
N TYR A 144 4.99 -5.50 -3.95
CA TYR A 144 5.22 -6.45 -2.88
C TYR A 144 6.63 -6.35 -2.29
N ILE A 145 7.67 -6.34 -3.13
CA ILE A 145 9.06 -6.42 -2.66
C ILE A 145 9.54 -5.08 -2.07
N GLU A 146 9.20 -3.96 -2.71
CA GLU A 146 9.84 -2.66 -2.42
C GLU A 146 8.96 -1.75 -1.57
N HIS A 147 7.67 -2.06 -1.47
CA HIS A 147 6.71 -1.30 -0.67
C HIS A 147 5.97 -2.18 0.34
N SER A 148 6.33 -3.46 0.44
CA SER A 148 5.65 -4.45 1.32
C SER A 148 4.13 -4.45 1.15
N PHE A 149 3.64 -4.07 -0.04
CA PHE A 149 2.22 -3.87 -0.32
C PHE A 149 1.69 -5.01 -1.18
N ASN A 150 1.01 -5.95 -0.52
CA ASN A 150 0.45 -7.13 -1.15
C ASN A 150 -1.00 -6.89 -1.61
N ILE A 151 -1.22 -6.82 -2.93
CA ILE A 151 -2.55 -6.74 -3.55
C ILE A 151 -3.06 -8.08 -4.09
N GLY A 152 -2.31 -9.16 -3.86
CA GLY A 152 -2.63 -10.50 -4.35
C GLY A 152 -1.97 -10.84 -5.68
N ALA A 153 -2.39 -11.97 -6.25
CA ALA A 153 -1.79 -12.49 -7.47
C ALA A 153 -2.18 -11.63 -8.69
N PRO A 154 -1.22 -11.26 -9.56
CA PRO A 154 -1.49 -10.40 -10.71
C PRO A 154 -2.52 -11.00 -11.68
N ASP A 155 -2.60 -12.32 -11.78
CA ASP A 155 -3.56 -12.99 -12.66
C ASP A 155 -4.99 -12.98 -12.10
N ASN A 156 -5.19 -12.77 -10.80
CA ASN A 156 -6.50 -12.81 -10.14
C ASN A 156 -7.16 -11.43 -10.01
N ILE A 157 -6.44 -10.37 -10.33
CA ILE A 157 -6.99 -9.01 -10.32
C ILE A 157 -7.58 -8.75 -11.70
N VAL A 158 -8.88 -8.49 -11.79
CA VAL A 158 -9.57 -8.11 -13.04
C VAL A 158 -9.94 -6.62 -12.92
N LEU A 159 -9.96 -5.88 -14.03
CA LEU A 159 -10.14 -4.42 -14.04
C LEU A 159 -8.99 -3.72 -13.30
N PHE A 160 -7.75 -4.08 -13.66
CA PHE A 160 -6.57 -3.63 -12.94
C PHE A 160 -6.44 -2.10 -12.88
N ASP A 161 -6.76 -1.40 -13.97
CA ASP A 161 -6.69 0.06 -14.05
C ASP A 161 -7.71 0.73 -13.13
N ASP A 162 -8.93 0.22 -13.07
CA ASP A 162 -10.00 0.75 -12.22
C ASP A 162 -9.67 0.50 -10.75
N PHE A 163 -9.19 -0.70 -10.44
CA PHE A 163 -8.72 -1.06 -9.11
C PHE A 163 -7.57 -0.15 -8.65
N MET A 164 -6.56 0.07 -9.49
CA MET A 164 -5.44 0.98 -9.18
C MET A 164 -5.91 2.42 -9.00
N SER A 165 -6.84 2.89 -9.84
CA SER A 165 -7.39 4.25 -9.75
C SER A 165 -8.17 4.45 -8.45
N LEU A 166 -8.94 3.44 -8.04
CA LEU A 166 -9.67 3.44 -6.78
C LEU A 166 -8.73 3.40 -5.56
N LEU A 167 -7.68 2.58 -5.62
CA LEU A 167 -6.65 2.57 -4.57
C LEU A 167 -5.96 3.93 -4.44
N LYS A 168 -5.57 4.53 -5.56
CA LYS A 168 -4.96 5.86 -5.57
C LYS A 168 -5.89 6.89 -4.95
N LYS A 169 -7.16 6.90 -5.36
CA LYS A 169 -8.17 7.82 -4.81
C LYS A 169 -8.30 7.67 -3.30
N LYS A 170 -8.39 6.44 -2.78
CA LYS A 170 -8.49 6.20 -1.33
C LYS A 170 -7.23 6.62 -0.57
N LEU A 171 -6.04 6.42 -1.15
CA LEU A 171 -4.79 6.89 -0.57
C LEU A 171 -4.75 8.42 -0.50
N ASP A 172 -5.17 9.09 -1.58
CA ASP A 172 -5.24 10.55 -1.63
C ASP A 172 -6.27 11.11 -0.62
N GLU A 173 -7.44 10.47 -0.49
CA GLU A 173 -8.46 10.81 0.52
C GLU A 173 -7.91 10.67 1.94
N ASN A 174 -7.29 9.54 2.27
CA ASN A 174 -6.67 9.31 3.58
C ASN A 174 -5.56 10.33 3.88
N TYR A 175 -4.76 10.68 2.87
CA TYR A 175 -3.71 11.69 3.01
C TYR A 175 -4.28 13.08 3.31
N VAL A 176 -5.39 13.46 2.68
CA VAL A 176 -6.11 14.70 2.97
C VAL A 176 -6.72 14.68 4.38
N GLU A 177 -7.27 13.57 4.83
CA GLU A 177 -7.81 13.42 6.19
C GLU A 177 -6.71 13.55 7.26
N LEU A 178 -5.59 12.83 7.09
CA LEU A 178 -4.42 12.95 7.97
C LEU A 178 -3.89 14.38 8.04
N LYS A 179 -3.84 15.10 6.91
CA LYS A 179 -3.42 16.52 6.89
C LYS A 179 -4.30 17.42 7.73
N LYS A 180 -5.62 17.18 7.73
CA LYS A 180 -6.58 17.96 8.53
C LYS A 180 -6.39 17.71 10.02
N GLU A 181 -6.09 16.47 10.42
CA GLU A 181 -5.82 16.12 11.81
C GLU A 181 -4.52 16.75 12.35
N ILE A 182 -3.54 16.97 11.47
CA ILE A 182 -2.25 17.59 11.82
C ILE A 182 -2.32 19.14 11.81
N ASN A 183 -3.46 19.73 11.42
CA ASN A 183 -3.69 21.19 11.39
C ASN A 183 -2.61 21.96 10.59
N LEU A 184 -2.24 21.42 9.42
CA LEU A 184 -1.36 22.07 8.46
C LEU A 184 -2.19 23.03 7.59
N ASN A 185 -1.94 24.33 7.70
CA ASN A 185 -2.62 25.36 6.91
C ASN A 185 -2.12 25.39 5.45
N ASP A 186 -3.02 25.75 4.53
CA ASP A 186 -2.89 25.75 3.06
C ASP A 186 -1.75 26.62 2.46
N GLU A 187 -0.90 27.27 3.27
CA GLU A 187 0.28 27.99 2.78
C GLU A 187 1.52 27.10 2.58
N GLN A 188 1.49 25.83 2.99
CA GLN A 188 2.45 24.84 2.53
C GLN A 188 1.95 24.18 1.25
N GLU A 189 2.04 24.96 0.17
CA GLU A 189 2.08 24.49 -1.21
C GLU A 189 3.00 23.25 -1.24
N ILE A 190 2.46 22.06 -1.60
CA ILE A 190 3.32 20.91 -1.88
C ILE A 190 4.09 21.29 -3.14
N LEU A 191 5.28 21.84 -2.93
CA LEU A 191 6.26 22.13 -3.96
C LEU A 191 6.46 20.86 -4.79
N SER A 192 5.90 20.88 -6.00
CA SER A 192 6.37 20.06 -7.10
C SER A 192 7.74 20.55 -7.54
N GLU A 193 8.75 20.44 -6.70
CA GLU A 193 10.15 20.57 -7.07
C GLU A 193 11.03 20.07 -5.92
N LYS A 194 11.64 18.91 -6.12
CA LYS A 194 12.90 18.47 -5.46
C LYS A 194 13.06 18.80 -3.96
N GLU A 195 12.20 18.26 -3.10
CA GLU A 195 12.69 17.84 -1.79
C GLU A 195 13.10 16.37 -1.92
N THR A 196 14.31 16.22 -2.45
CA THR A 196 15.13 15.03 -2.24
C THR A 196 15.11 14.73 -0.75
N TRP A 197 15.08 13.46 -0.39
CA TRP A 197 14.99 12.95 0.97
C TRP A 197 16.15 13.40 1.90
N GLU A 198 17.00 14.31 1.43
CA GLU A 198 18.12 14.95 2.10
C GLU A 198 17.70 16.13 2.98
N ASP A 199 16.61 16.86 2.65
CA ASP A 199 16.30 18.14 3.32
C ASP A 199 15.41 18.04 4.59
N TRP A 200 14.64 16.96 4.75
CA TRP A 200 13.90 16.69 6.01
C TRP A 200 14.74 15.94 7.06
N TRP A 201 15.99 15.60 6.73
CA TRP A 201 16.93 14.85 7.59
C TRP A 201 17.83 15.76 8.45
N ASP A 202 17.81 17.07 8.18
CA ASP A 202 18.62 18.11 8.84
C ASP A 202 18.19 18.37 10.31
N ASN A 203 17.17 17.67 10.79
CA ASN A 203 16.66 17.74 12.17
C ASN A 203 16.95 16.49 13.02
N SER A 204 17.84 15.59 12.59
CA SER A 204 18.49 14.63 13.51
C SER A 204 19.53 15.36 14.38
N LYS A 205 19.00 16.30 15.18
CA LYS A 205 19.51 17.04 16.33
C LYS A 205 21.01 16.84 16.61
N GLU A 206 21.77 17.93 16.46
CA GLU A 206 23.07 18.30 17.07
C GLU A 206 23.51 17.42 18.27
N ALA A 207 23.81 16.15 18.03
CA ALA A 207 24.15 15.17 19.05
C ALA A 207 25.51 14.60 18.66
N GLN A 208 26.55 15.23 19.22
CA GLN A 208 27.92 14.85 18.92
C GLN A 208 28.15 13.38 19.26
N THR A 209 28.68 12.63 18.30
CA THR A 209 29.03 11.22 18.53
C THR A 209 30.46 10.92 18.14
N LEU A 210 31.03 9.93 18.82
CA LEU A 210 32.36 9.43 18.51
C LEU A 210 32.31 8.53 17.25
N SER A 211 33.32 8.63 16.39
CA SER A 211 33.59 7.71 15.29
C SER A 211 33.51 6.23 15.72
N LEU A 212 33.10 5.35 14.80
CA LEU A 212 33.10 3.90 15.03
C LEU A 212 34.50 3.27 14.98
N PHE A 213 35.40 3.82 14.16
CA PHE A 213 36.74 3.28 13.91
C PHE A 213 37.87 4.28 14.27
N GLY A 214 37.54 5.35 14.99
CA GLY A 214 38.47 6.42 15.31
C GLY A 214 38.22 7.07 16.67
N GLN A 215 39.01 8.10 16.96
CA GLN A 215 38.89 8.94 18.16
C GLN A 215 38.32 10.34 17.86
N ARG A 216 37.80 10.53 16.64
CA ARG A 216 37.22 11.81 16.20
C ARG A 216 35.75 11.89 16.60
N TYR A 217 35.32 13.06 17.03
CA TYR A 217 33.92 13.38 17.23
C TYR A 217 33.33 14.01 15.96
N PHE A 218 32.07 13.72 15.73
CA PHE A 218 31.25 14.26 14.65
C PHE A 218 30.09 15.02 15.25
N ASP A 219 29.66 16.08 14.55
CA ASP A 219 28.55 16.92 15.00
C ASP A 219 27.20 16.19 14.90
N THR A 220 27.09 15.22 13.98
CA THR A 220 25.91 14.37 13.85
C THR A 220 26.24 12.87 13.83
N PRO A 221 25.29 12.00 14.23
CA PRO A 221 25.41 10.56 14.07
C PRO A 221 25.56 10.11 12.61
N PHE A 222 24.97 10.87 11.69
CA PHE A 222 25.05 10.59 10.26
C PHE A 222 26.46 10.79 9.71
N ASP A 223 27.13 11.88 10.08
CA ASP A 223 28.51 12.15 9.64
C ASP A 223 29.47 11.04 10.12
N ALA A 224 29.25 10.51 11.32
CA ALA A 224 30.03 9.39 11.84
C ALA A 224 29.83 8.10 11.02
N ILE A 225 28.62 7.85 10.50
CA ILE A 225 28.36 6.71 9.59
C ILE A 225 28.92 6.98 8.20
N MET A 226 28.84 8.21 7.70
CA MET A 226 29.41 8.60 6.42
C MET A 226 30.93 8.42 6.37
N GLU A 227 31.65 8.73 7.45
CA GLU A 227 33.09 8.47 7.54
C GLU A 227 33.41 7.00 7.27
N VAL A 228 32.61 6.07 7.80
CA VAL A 228 32.84 4.63 7.58
C VAL A 228 32.71 4.27 6.10
N LYS A 229 31.74 4.87 5.42
CA LYS A 229 31.55 4.69 3.98
C LYS A 229 32.67 5.32 3.17
N ASP A 230 33.12 6.52 3.54
CA ASP A 230 34.08 7.28 2.75
C ASP A 230 35.53 6.85 2.97
N GLU A 231 35.95 6.69 4.23
CA GLU A 231 37.32 6.29 4.60
C GLU A 231 37.53 4.78 4.49
N PHE A 232 36.56 3.98 4.95
CA PHE A 232 36.73 2.52 5.06
C PHE A 232 36.01 1.73 3.95
N LYS A 233 35.32 2.42 3.04
CA LYS A 233 34.53 1.83 1.93
C LYS A 233 33.54 0.77 2.38
N PHE A 234 33.10 0.85 3.64
CA PHE A 234 32.17 -0.08 4.24
C PHE A 234 30.83 0.60 4.47
N ASP A 235 29.82 0.18 3.71
CA ASP A 235 28.48 0.70 3.87
C ASP A 235 27.72 -0.15 4.90
N ILE A 236 27.59 0.40 6.12
CA ILE A 236 26.88 -0.26 7.22
C ILE A 236 25.40 -0.46 6.86
N LYS A 237 24.79 0.46 6.09
CA LYS A 237 23.38 0.33 5.68
C LYS A 237 23.22 -0.86 4.73
N GLU A 238 24.09 -0.98 3.73
CA GLU A 238 24.08 -2.14 2.83
C GLU A 238 24.32 -3.45 3.58
N PHE A 239 25.22 -3.46 4.58
CA PHE A 239 25.46 -4.63 5.42
C PHE A 239 24.22 -5.05 6.23
N VAL A 240 23.52 -4.09 6.85
CA VAL A 240 22.29 -4.31 7.61
C VAL A 240 21.20 -4.94 6.74
N ILE A 241 21.02 -4.41 5.52
CA ILE A 241 20.03 -4.93 4.55
C ILE A 241 20.44 -6.32 4.05
N ALA A 242 21.70 -6.49 3.65
CA ALA A 242 22.19 -7.76 3.09
C ALA A 242 22.12 -8.92 4.10
N LYS A 243 22.30 -8.63 5.39
CA LYS A 243 22.19 -9.63 6.46
C LYS A 243 20.79 -9.68 7.08
N GLY A 244 19.90 -8.73 6.78
CA GLY A 244 18.56 -8.63 7.38
C GLY A 244 18.65 -8.52 8.90
N LEU A 245 19.30 -7.46 9.40
CA LEU A 245 19.43 -7.22 10.84
C LEU A 245 18.21 -6.50 11.41
N ASP A 246 17.63 -7.06 12.48
CA ASP A 246 16.59 -6.39 13.26
C ASP A 246 17.16 -5.23 14.11
N VAL A 247 16.28 -4.41 14.70
CA VAL A 247 16.66 -3.24 15.52
C VAL A 247 17.68 -3.59 16.60
N TYR A 248 17.48 -4.70 17.30
CA TYR A 248 18.37 -5.13 18.38
C TYR A 248 19.70 -5.66 17.83
N GLU A 249 19.68 -6.38 16.72
CA GLU A 249 20.88 -6.84 16.03
C GLU A 249 21.70 -5.66 15.49
N ARG A 250 21.07 -4.57 15.04
CA ARG A 250 21.74 -3.32 14.65
C ARG A 250 22.41 -2.63 15.85
N ILE A 251 21.72 -2.56 16.99
CA ILE A 251 22.31 -2.07 18.26
C ILE A 251 23.53 -2.92 18.64
N LYS A 252 23.42 -4.25 18.54
CA LYS A 252 24.54 -5.16 18.82
C LYS A 252 25.71 -4.94 17.89
N LEU A 253 25.48 -4.70 16.60
CA LEU A 253 26.52 -4.40 15.62
C LEU A 253 27.30 -3.14 15.99
N ILE A 254 26.60 -2.03 16.29
CA ILE A 254 27.24 -0.76 16.67
C ILE A 254 28.09 -0.95 17.93
N ASN A 255 27.50 -1.56 18.97
CA ASN A 255 28.22 -1.85 20.20
C ASN A 255 29.41 -2.79 19.95
N TYR A 256 29.27 -3.84 19.14
CA TYR A 256 30.36 -4.74 18.79
C TYR A 256 31.55 -3.99 18.20
N ILE A 257 31.30 -3.14 17.19
CA ILE A 257 32.33 -2.34 16.54
C ILE A 257 32.99 -1.41 17.57
N ARG A 258 32.20 -0.71 18.39
CA ARG A 258 32.73 0.17 19.44
C ARG A 258 33.62 -0.57 20.44
N ARG A 259 33.25 -1.79 20.85
CA ARG A 259 34.07 -2.62 21.75
C ARG A 259 35.39 -2.99 21.11
N LYS A 260 35.36 -3.42 19.86
CA LYS A 260 36.56 -3.85 19.14
C LYS A 260 37.51 -2.69 18.90
N THR A 261 36.97 -1.52 18.57
CA THR A 261 37.75 -0.29 18.42
C THR A 261 38.36 0.16 19.75
N SER A 262 37.64 0.09 20.88
CA SER A 262 38.20 0.46 22.20
C SER A 262 39.26 -0.53 22.70
N GLU A 263 39.14 -1.81 22.35
CA GLU A 263 40.15 -2.84 22.60
C GLU A 263 41.35 -2.78 21.64
N LEU A 264 41.33 -1.85 20.66
CA LEU A 264 42.29 -1.75 19.55
C LEU A 264 42.47 -3.10 18.84
N SER A 265 41.37 -3.79 18.58
CA SER A 265 41.36 -5.10 17.95
C SER A 265 40.52 -5.12 16.68
N CYS A 266 40.91 -5.98 15.72
CA CYS A 266 40.15 -6.12 14.48
C CYS A 266 38.80 -6.81 14.72
N ILE A 267 37.74 -6.27 14.10
CA ILE A 267 36.36 -6.78 14.19
C ILE A 267 36.17 -8.21 13.66
N THR A 268 37.09 -8.72 12.84
CA THR A 268 36.96 -10.05 12.21
C THR A 268 38.00 -11.02 12.74
N CYS A 269 39.29 -10.67 12.68
CA CYS A 269 40.37 -11.59 13.05
C CYS A 269 40.82 -11.47 14.52
N ASN A 270 40.26 -10.53 15.30
CA ASN A 270 40.58 -10.31 16.72
C ASN A 270 42.07 -10.02 17.02
N THR A 271 42.89 -9.70 16.02
CA THR A 271 44.28 -9.30 16.25
C THR A 271 44.32 -7.95 16.96
N LYS A 272 45.12 -7.84 18.02
CA LYS A 272 45.30 -6.61 18.78
C LYS A 272 46.40 -5.74 18.16
N PHE A 273 46.18 -4.44 18.15
CA PHE A 273 47.07 -3.43 17.59
C PHE A 273 47.54 -2.47 18.69
N LYS A 274 48.65 -1.79 18.43
CA LYS A 274 49.24 -0.86 19.40
C LYS A 274 48.47 0.45 19.46
N ASN A 275 48.06 0.96 18.29
CA ASN A 275 47.45 2.28 18.14
C ASN A 275 46.28 2.22 17.14
N SER A 276 45.39 3.21 17.23
CA SER A 276 44.26 3.37 16.30
C SER A 276 44.71 3.43 14.83
N ASP A 277 45.79 4.17 14.53
CA ASP A 277 46.31 4.30 13.16
C ASP A 277 46.74 2.94 12.58
N THR A 278 47.41 2.11 13.38
CA THR A 278 47.82 0.77 12.93
C THR A 278 46.63 -0.19 12.72
N LEU A 279 45.52 0.05 13.42
CA LEU A 279 44.27 -0.67 13.21
C LEU A 279 43.54 -0.18 11.95
N LYS A 280 43.54 1.14 11.70
CA LYS A 280 43.03 1.72 10.45
C LYS A 280 43.83 1.21 9.23
N ASP A 281 45.16 1.22 9.31
CA ASP A 281 46.03 0.67 8.27
C ASP A 281 45.76 -0.82 8.01
N HIS A 282 45.45 -1.59 9.05
CA HIS A 282 45.06 -2.98 8.90
C HIS A 282 43.78 -3.11 8.06
N TYR A 283 42.76 -2.28 8.30
CA TYR A 283 41.53 -2.31 7.51
C TYR A 283 41.71 -1.83 6.06
N CYS A 284 42.60 -0.88 5.80
CA CYS A 284 42.94 -0.47 4.44
C CYS A 284 43.68 -1.57 3.66
N ASN A 285 44.53 -2.35 4.34
CA ASN A 285 45.35 -3.38 3.73
C ASN A 285 44.68 -4.77 3.71
N THR A 286 43.68 -4.98 4.56
CA THR A 286 42.98 -6.26 4.70
C THR A 286 41.48 -6.02 4.57
N ASN A 287 40.83 -6.71 3.63
CA ASN A 287 39.39 -6.63 3.40
C ASN A 287 38.57 -7.26 4.55
N HIS A 288 39.11 -7.31 5.77
CA HIS A 288 38.50 -7.93 6.93
C HIS A 288 37.21 -7.25 7.36
N ILE A 289 37.03 -5.95 7.09
CA ILE A 289 35.76 -5.27 7.38
C ILE A 289 34.59 -5.94 6.62
N PHE A 290 34.83 -6.35 5.37
CA PHE A 290 33.82 -7.00 4.52
C PHE A 290 33.53 -8.46 4.89
N LEU A 291 34.37 -9.06 5.76
CA LEU A 291 34.23 -10.44 6.22
C LEU A 291 33.47 -10.54 7.55
N LEU A 292 32.90 -9.42 8.04
CA LEU A 292 32.07 -9.43 9.24
C LEU A 292 30.82 -10.29 9.02
N GLU A 293 30.51 -11.16 9.97
CA GLU A 293 29.31 -12.01 9.96
C GLU A 293 28.47 -11.78 11.22
N LYS A 294 27.19 -12.21 11.17
CA LYS A 294 26.28 -12.08 12.33
C LYS A 294 26.84 -12.79 13.56
N ASP A 295 27.50 -13.93 13.35
CA ASP A 295 28.09 -14.78 14.39
C ASP A 295 29.11 -14.03 15.25
N ASN A 296 29.73 -12.96 14.74
CA ASN A 296 30.69 -12.15 15.47
C ASN A 296 30.07 -11.38 16.66
N PHE A 297 28.76 -11.07 16.61
CA PHE A 297 28.10 -10.18 17.57
C PHE A 297 26.76 -10.71 18.10
N VAL A 298 26.55 -12.02 18.11
CA VAL A 298 25.31 -12.66 18.60
C VAL A 298 25.09 -12.43 20.11
N SER A 299 26.18 -12.33 20.87
CA SER A 299 26.18 -12.26 22.34
C SER A 299 25.27 -11.15 22.88
N SER A 300 24.45 -11.48 23.89
CA SER A 300 23.51 -10.54 24.51
C SER A 300 24.20 -9.38 25.25
N GLU A 301 25.49 -9.51 25.54
CA GLU A 301 26.30 -8.45 26.14
C GLU A 301 26.35 -7.16 25.28
N PHE A 302 26.16 -7.29 23.96
CA PHE A 302 26.17 -6.15 23.03
C PHE A 302 24.85 -5.39 22.96
N LEU A 303 23.82 -5.81 23.70
CA LEU A 303 22.60 -5.02 23.87
C LEU A 303 22.81 -3.81 24.78
N TYR A 304 23.86 -3.84 25.60
CA TYR A 304 24.16 -2.77 26.54
C TYR A 304 25.08 -1.73 25.89
N PRO A 305 24.76 -0.43 25.98
CA PRO A 305 25.59 0.64 25.46
C PRO A 305 27.02 0.58 26.03
N ILE A 306 28.02 0.64 25.15
CA ILE A 306 29.43 0.72 25.56
C ILE A 306 29.85 2.16 25.83
N LEU A 307 29.22 3.11 25.13
CA LEU A 307 29.34 4.54 25.43
C LEU A 307 28.06 5.02 26.11
N ALA A 308 28.23 5.88 27.11
CA ALA A 308 27.10 6.56 27.74
C ALA A 308 26.46 7.55 26.75
N ASP A 309 25.13 7.60 26.73
CA ASP A 309 24.33 8.50 25.88
C ASP A 309 24.70 8.45 24.40
N ASP A 310 25.06 7.27 23.88
CA ASP A 310 25.49 7.10 22.49
C ASP A 310 24.39 7.46 21.49
N PRO A 311 24.52 8.59 20.76
CA PRO A 311 23.49 9.02 19.82
C PRO A 311 23.29 8.02 18.68
N LEU A 312 24.32 7.25 18.30
CA LEU A 312 24.19 6.23 17.25
C LEU A 312 23.18 5.15 17.64
N LEU A 313 23.01 4.87 18.94
CA LEU A 313 22.08 3.87 19.44
C LEU A 313 20.63 4.37 19.49
N TRP A 314 20.42 5.68 19.61
CA TRP A 314 19.08 6.28 19.61
C TRP A 314 18.51 6.39 18.20
N TYR A 315 19.38 6.68 17.23
CA TYR A 315 19.01 6.86 15.84
C TYR A 315 19.19 5.60 14.99
N VAL A 316 19.34 4.40 15.58
CA VAL A 316 19.58 3.16 14.81
C VAL A 316 18.50 2.89 13.77
N ASP A 317 17.24 3.10 14.13
CA ASP A 317 16.12 2.85 13.22
C ASP A 317 16.09 3.87 12.08
N GLU A 318 16.39 5.12 12.39
CA GLU A 318 16.47 6.21 11.42
C GLU A 318 17.68 6.06 10.50
N LEU A 319 18.86 5.77 11.05
CA LEU A 319 20.11 5.66 10.30
C LEU A 319 20.07 4.50 9.29
N PHE A 320 19.38 3.40 9.61
CA PHE A 320 19.39 2.19 8.80
C PHE A 320 18.06 1.86 8.10
N GLY A 321 16.97 2.56 8.42
CA GLY A 321 15.64 2.39 7.82
C GLY A 321 14.96 1.06 8.21
N ASP A 322 13.65 0.96 8.00
CA ASP A 322 12.94 -0.32 8.13
C ASP A 322 13.34 -1.25 6.97
N CYS A 323 13.80 -2.46 7.32
CA CYS A 323 14.18 -3.52 6.36
C CYS A 323 12.97 -4.17 5.70
#